data_AF-A0A9E0INE4-F1
#
_entry.id   AF-A0A9E0INE4-F1
#
_cell.length_a   1.000
_cell.length_b   1.000
_cell.length_c   1.000
_cell.angle_alpha   90.00
_cell.angle_beta   90.00
_cell.angle_gamma   90.00
#
_symmetry.space_group_name_H-M   'P 1'
#
loop_
_entity.id
_entity.type
_entity.pdbx_description
1 polymer ?
#
loop_
_entity_poly.entity_id
_entity_poly.type
_entity_poly.pdbx_seq_one_letter_code
_entity_poly.pdbx_strand_id
1 'polypeptide(L)'
;MRQLTVLASLLALPLLTTSACVTDEGEDGADDVAVPGGKADDSEFSACELEKIVGYLNEGVAAEALKEAGLSSRAAKNLVAHRDGADGAFGTADDDLFDDIAEVDAVPYIGLYSMRKLATVVGPRCEQQTDLYADARDVTLAIIKFPAGTTAPTSYQYPADTEFNLGGTEFWQKWTGGHNPTYSFEEGTDAGRLCMQASAIRFEAIMADPPAELVELNANSNWGGSFFNWNDDYSKADFGDASGARLWAWRTGLMKWISQTGKDGACHLPTKELVQRAAVACLSTARSSAGEIQGCSAR
;
A
#
# COMPACT_ATOMS: atom_id res chain seq x y z
N MET A 1 0.29 84.65 9.23
CA MET A 1 -1.17 84.85 9.39
C MET A 1 -1.86 83.50 9.26
N ARG A 2 -2.73 83.20 10.23
CA ARG A 2 -3.80 82.19 10.29
C ARG A 2 -3.45 80.71 10.52
N GLN A 3 -3.78 80.33 11.77
CA GLN A 3 -4.04 79.02 12.35
C GLN A 3 -5.16 78.26 11.62
N LEU A 4 -5.19 76.92 11.74
CA LEU A 4 -6.42 76.19 12.11
C LEU A 4 -6.15 74.76 12.61
N THR A 5 -6.50 74.59 13.89
CA THR A 5 -6.70 73.41 14.74
C THR A 5 -7.87 72.54 14.24
N VAL A 6 -7.81 71.20 14.31
CA VAL A 6 -9.01 70.33 14.54
C VAL A 6 -8.63 68.96 15.16
N LEU A 7 -9.15 68.77 16.37
CA LEU A 7 -9.66 67.59 17.10
C LEU A 7 -8.98 66.21 17.07
N ALA A 8 -8.52 65.84 18.27
CA ALA A 8 -8.41 64.47 18.78
C ALA A 8 -9.81 63.87 19.05
N SER A 9 -10.02 62.61 18.64
CA SER A 9 -11.15 61.77 19.07
C SER A 9 -10.60 60.56 19.82
N LEU A 10 -10.78 60.55 21.15
CA LEU A 10 -10.68 59.35 21.98
C LEU A 10 -11.91 58.47 21.71
N LEU A 11 -11.73 57.31 21.09
CA LEU A 11 -12.69 56.22 21.15
C LEU A 11 -12.35 55.32 22.34
N ALA A 12 -13.21 55.33 23.36
CA ALA A 12 -13.20 54.36 24.44
C ALA A 12 -13.75 53.03 23.92
N LEU A 13 -12.89 52.00 23.88
CA LEU A 13 -13.24 50.63 23.51
C LEU A 13 -13.80 49.91 24.76
N PRO A 14 -15.00 49.31 24.71
CA PRO A 14 -15.52 48.54 25.82
C PRO A 14 -14.80 47.20 25.93
N LEU A 15 -14.21 46.90 27.10
CA LEU A 15 -13.75 45.56 27.48
C LEU A 15 -14.98 44.64 27.59
N LEU A 16 -15.20 43.82 26.56
CA LEU A 16 -16.06 42.64 26.64
C LEU A 16 -15.29 41.53 27.35
N THR A 17 -15.61 41.32 28.63
CA THR A 17 -15.19 40.12 29.37
C THR A 17 -15.99 38.93 28.85
N THR A 18 -15.44 38.19 27.89
CA THR A 18 -15.97 36.88 27.51
C THR A 18 -15.66 35.91 28.64
N SER A 19 -16.70 35.55 29.40
CA SER A 19 -16.67 34.38 30.27
C SER A 19 -16.39 33.15 29.42
N ALA A 20 -15.15 32.67 29.45
CA ALA A 20 -14.78 31.39 28.86
C ALA A 20 -15.53 30.30 29.63
N CYS A 21 -16.55 29.72 29.00
CA CYS A 21 -17.03 28.40 29.39
C CYS A 21 -15.84 27.46 29.22
N VAL A 22 -15.28 26.99 30.35
CA VAL A 22 -14.41 25.82 30.37
C VAL A 22 -15.27 24.68 29.82
N THR A 23 -15.04 24.31 28.56
CA THR A 23 -15.48 23.01 28.06
C THR A 23 -14.73 21.98 28.86
N ASP A 24 -15.49 21.20 29.62
CA ASP A 24 -15.02 20.00 30.30
C ASP A 24 -14.29 19.14 29.26
N GLU A 25 -12.95 19.09 29.34
CA GLU A 25 -12.16 18.19 28.52
C GLU A 25 -12.48 16.80 29.06
N GLY A 26 -13.39 16.09 28.40
CA GLY A 26 -13.80 14.75 28.81
C GLY A 26 -12.55 13.87 28.97
N GLU A 27 -12.21 13.54 30.21
CA GLU A 27 -11.13 12.62 30.55
C GLU A 27 -11.76 11.25 30.80
N ASP A 28 -11.14 10.19 30.28
CA ASP A 28 -11.56 8.82 30.57
C ASP A 28 -11.25 8.45 32.03
N GLY A 29 -12.09 7.59 32.61
CA GLY A 29 -11.80 6.93 33.88
C GLY A 29 -10.59 6.01 33.80
N ALA A 30 -9.99 5.71 34.95
CA ALA A 30 -8.79 4.87 35.02
C ALA A 30 -9.02 3.44 34.48
N ASP A 31 -10.26 2.95 34.56
CA ASP A 31 -10.67 1.59 34.18
C ASP A 31 -11.74 1.61 33.07
N ASP A 32 -11.86 2.72 32.33
CA ASP A 32 -12.78 2.81 31.20
C ASP A 32 -12.29 1.91 30.06
N VAL A 33 -13.21 1.30 29.32
CA VAL A 33 -12.90 0.38 28.21
C VAL A 33 -13.44 0.98 26.91
N ALA A 34 -12.57 1.18 25.91
CA ALA A 34 -12.96 1.68 24.59
C ALA A 34 -13.30 0.56 23.61
N VAL A 35 -12.60 -0.59 23.70
CA VAL A 35 -12.67 -1.68 22.73
C VAL A 35 -13.00 -2.99 23.47
N PRO A 36 -14.29 -3.24 23.78
CA PRO A 36 -14.70 -4.45 24.46
C PRO A 36 -14.19 -5.70 23.74
N GLY A 37 -13.41 -6.54 24.45
CA GLY A 37 -12.85 -7.77 23.88
C GLY A 37 -11.69 -7.58 22.89
N GLY A 38 -11.18 -6.35 22.71
CA GLY A 38 -10.00 -6.06 21.90
C GLY A 38 -10.20 -6.21 20.40
N LYS A 39 -11.45 -6.15 19.91
CA LYS A 39 -11.78 -6.36 18.49
C LYS A 39 -12.65 -5.26 17.92
N ALA A 40 -12.54 -5.09 16.60
CA ALA A 40 -13.26 -4.06 15.85
C ALA A 40 -14.78 -4.31 15.79
N ASP A 41 -15.22 -5.57 15.74
CA ASP A 41 -16.62 -5.96 15.54
C ASP A 41 -17.56 -5.55 16.66
N ASP A 42 -17.01 -5.30 17.85
CA ASP A 42 -17.73 -4.85 19.05
C ASP A 42 -17.42 -3.38 19.42
N SER A 43 -16.76 -2.61 18.55
CA SER A 43 -16.36 -1.21 18.78
C SER A 43 -16.80 -0.26 17.66
N GLU A 44 -16.66 1.05 17.86
CA GLU A 44 -16.94 2.07 16.81
C GLU A 44 -15.77 2.31 15.85
N PHE A 45 -14.64 1.63 16.06
CA PHE A 45 -13.41 1.81 15.30
C PHE A 45 -13.28 0.74 14.22
N SER A 46 -12.74 1.13 13.07
CA SER A 46 -12.38 0.18 12.02
C SER A 46 -11.15 -0.66 12.41
N ALA A 47 -11.02 -1.85 11.82
CA ALA A 47 -9.85 -2.69 12.01
C ALA A 47 -8.53 -1.99 11.62
N CYS A 48 -8.57 -1.12 10.59
CA CYS A 48 -7.40 -0.32 10.21
C CYS A 48 -7.02 0.67 11.31
N GLU A 49 -7.99 1.42 11.85
CA GLU A 49 -7.69 2.41 12.89
C GLU A 49 -7.05 1.75 14.10
N LEU A 50 -7.60 0.62 14.57
CA LEU A 50 -7.04 -0.11 15.72
C LEU A 50 -5.59 -0.58 15.45
N GLU A 51 -5.32 -1.14 14.28
CA GLU A 51 -3.95 -1.52 13.87
C GLU A 51 -3.01 -0.30 13.81
N LYS A 52 -3.46 0.81 13.21
CA LYS A 52 -2.62 2.01 13.04
C LYS A 52 -2.41 2.75 14.35
N ILE A 53 -3.31 2.64 15.32
CA ILE A 53 -3.10 3.18 16.68
C ILE A 53 -1.93 2.47 17.35
N VAL A 54 -1.92 1.13 17.37
CA VAL A 54 -0.81 0.34 17.95
C VAL A 54 0.50 0.70 17.26
N GLY A 55 0.52 0.71 15.92
CA GLY A 55 1.71 1.09 15.16
C GLY A 55 2.19 2.51 15.45
N TYR A 56 1.28 3.49 15.49
CA TYR A 56 1.61 4.89 15.77
C TYR A 56 2.23 5.07 17.16
N LEU A 57 1.74 4.36 18.18
CA LEU A 57 2.31 4.40 19.52
C LEU A 57 3.72 3.79 19.55
N ASN A 58 3.89 2.63 18.91
CA ASN A 58 5.16 1.90 18.83
C ASN A 58 6.22 2.57 17.94
N GLU A 59 5.86 3.60 17.17
CA GLU A 59 6.81 4.45 16.42
C GLU A 59 7.54 5.49 17.31
N GLY A 60 7.29 5.50 18.63
CA GLY A 60 8.01 6.36 19.55
C GLY A 60 7.44 7.77 19.67
N VAL A 61 6.13 7.96 19.41
CA VAL A 61 5.46 9.26 19.59
C VAL A 61 5.68 9.81 21.01
N ALA A 62 6.07 11.08 21.10
CA ALA A 62 6.29 11.75 22.39
C ALA A 62 4.97 12.11 23.08
N ALA A 63 4.97 12.13 24.41
CA ALA A 63 3.79 12.51 25.22
C ALA A 63 3.24 13.89 24.84
N GLU A 64 4.10 14.80 24.37
CA GLU A 64 3.68 16.15 24.04
C GLU A 64 2.87 16.19 22.75
N ALA A 65 3.24 15.37 21.76
CA ALA A 65 2.47 15.20 20.54
C ALA A 65 1.11 14.54 20.81
N LEU A 66 1.04 13.59 21.75
CA LEU A 66 -0.23 12.98 22.17
C LEU A 66 -1.16 14.00 22.84
N LYS A 67 -0.61 14.90 23.67
CA LYS A 67 -1.40 16.01 24.26
C LYS A 67 -1.86 17.01 23.21
N GLU A 68 -1.01 17.34 22.24
CA GLU A 68 -1.38 18.20 21.11
C GLU A 68 -2.50 17.58 20.26
N ALA A 69 -2.55 16.24 20.18
CA ALA A 69 -3.64 15.48 19.59
C ALA A 69 -4.94 15.46 20.44
N GLY A 70 -4.91 16.04 21.65
CA GLY A 70 -6.06 16.20 22.53
C GLY A 70 -6.24 15.07 23.55
N LEU A 71 -5.22 14.26 23.81
CA LEU A 71 -5.23 13.35 24.96
C LEU A 71 -4.97 14.13 26.26
N SER A 72 -5.52 13.62 27.37
CA SER A 72 -5.20 14.17 28.68
C SER A 72 -3.71 14.01 28.98
N SER A 73 -3.15 14.92 29.79
CA SER A 73 -1.75 14.82 30.22
C SER A 73 -1.45 13.53 30.98
N ARG A 74 -2.46 12.89 31.58
CA ARG A 74 -2.31 11.63 32.31
C ARG A 74 -2.28 10.45 31.34
N ALA A 75 -3.26 10.37 30.45
CA ALA A 75 -3.33 9.37 29.37
C ALA A 75 -2.04 9.33 28.54
N ALA A 76 -1.60 10.50 28.04
CA ALA A 76 -0.39 10.61 27.22
C ALA A 76 0.88 10.14 27.96
N LYS A 77 1.01 10.45 29.25
CA LYS A 77 2.16 10.01 30.06
C LYS A 77 2.12 8.52 30.34
N ASN A 78 0.95 7.95 30.61
CA ASN A 78 0.82 6.54 30.90
C ASN A 78 1.15 5.68 29.67
N LEU A 79 0.68 6.09 28.48
CA LEU A 79 1.03 5.41 27.22
C LEU A 79 2.54 5.39 26.97
N VAL A 80 3.20 6.54 27.15
CA VAL A 80 4.65 6.64 26.95
C VAL A 80 5.42 5.90 28.04
N ALA A 81 4.98 5.96 29.30
CA ALA A 81 5.64 5.26 30.40
C ALA A 81 5.49 3.73 30.33
N HIS A 82 4.37 3.24 29.78
CA HIS A 82 4.22 1.81 29.44
C HIS A 82 5.26 1.44 28.37
N ARG A 83 5.23 2.14 27.23
CA ARG A 83 6.07 1.85 26.07
C ARG A 83 7.57 1.97 26.34
N ASP A 84 8.00 3.06 26.98
CA ASP A 84 9.42 3.43 27.13
C ASP A 84 10.06 2.80 28.38
N GLY A 85 9.38 1.89 29.06
CA GLY A 85 9.93 1.15 30.18
C GLY A 85 10.34 2.00 31.38
N ALA A 86 11.30 1.48 32.15
CA ALA A 86 11.71 2.08 33.42
C ALA A 86 12.68 3.25 33.24
N ASP A 87 13.46 3.26 32.16
CA ASP A 87 14.39 4.35 31.85
C ASP A 87 13.73 5.57 31.19
N GLY A 88 12.52 5.39 30.64
CA GLY A 88 11.70 6.44 30.07
C GLY A 88 12.25 6.99 28.75
N ALA A 89 13.08 6.22 28.05
CA ALA A 89 13.67 6.60 26.79
C ALA A 89 13.34 5.57 25.70
N PHE A 90 12.49 5.94 24.75
CA PHE A 90 12.19 5.11 23.58
C PHE A 90 13.45 4.68 22.81
N GLY A 91 13.48 3.41 22.39
CA GLY A 91 14.54 2.76 21.63
C GLY A 91 15.59 2.05 22.49
N THR A 92 15.28 1.78 23.76
CA THR A 92 16.19 1.12 24.72
C THR A 92 15.78 -0.34 24.93
N ALA A 93 16.55 -1.05 25.76
CA ALA A 93 16.37 -2.50 25.93
C ALA A 93 15.17 -2.86 26.82
N ASP A 94 14.64 -1.91 27.57
CA ASP A 94 13.51 -2.07 28.48
C ASP A 94 12.19 -1.52 27.94
N ASP A 95 12.14 -1.10 26.67
CA ASP A 95 10.89 -0.77 25.99
C ASP A 95 9.91 -1.97 26.02
N ASP A 96 8.65 -1.69 26.35
CA ASP A 96 7.54 -2.63 26.36
C ASP A 96 6.52 -2.19 25.29
N LEU A 97 6.83 -2.52 24.03
CA LEU A 97 5.99 -2.14 22.90
C LEU A 97 4.63 -2.83 22.99
N PHE A 98 3.57 -2.12 22.59
CA PHE A 98 2.21 -2.67 22.59
C PHE A 98 2.09 -3.82 21.58
N ASP A 99 1.65 -4.99 22.02
CA ASP A 99 1.39 -6.17 21.19
C ASP A 99 0.10 -5.99 20.38
N ASP A 100 -0.94 -5.44 21.02
CA ASP A 100 -2.26 -5.27 20.42
C ASP A 100 -3.05 -4.09 21.01
N ILE A 101 -4.25 -3.87 20.48
CA ILE A 101 -5.10 -2.76 20.91
C ILE A 101 -5.74 -2.99 22.27
N ALA A 102 -5.88 -4.24 22.71
CA ALA A 102 -6.42 -4.55 24.03
C ALA A 102 -5.41 -4.14 25.12
N GLU A 103 -4.12 -4.26 24.85
CA GLU A 103 -3.07 -3.76 25.73
C GLU A 103 -3.09 -2.23 25.83
N VAL A 104 -3.26 -1.52 24.70
CA VAL A 104 -3.40 -0.05 24.70
C VAL A 104 -4.63 0.38 25.51
N ASP A 105 -5.77 -0.29 25.34
CA ASP A 105 -7.03 -0.01 26.06
C ASP A 105 -6.96 -0.39 27.55
N ALA A 106 -6.00 -1.23 27.95
CA ALA A 106 -5.76 -1.58 29.35
C ALA A 106 -4.89 -0.56 30.10
N VAL A 107 -4.27 0.39 29.39
CA VAL A 107 -3.46 1.44 30.02
C VAL A 107 -4.39 2.39 30.80
N PRO A 108 -4.07 2.74 32.07
CA PRO A 108 -4.95 3.58 32.85
C PRO A 108 -5.26 4.92 32.19
N TYR A 109 -6.53 5.32 32.26
CA TYR A 109 -7.08 6.54 31.66
C TYR A 109 -7.09 6.54 30.13
N ILE A 110 -7.01 5.36 29.51
CA ILE A 110 -7.30 5.14 28.10
C ILE A 110 -8.67 4.51 28.01
N GLY A 111 -9.65 5.30 27.59
CA GLY A 111 -11.00 4.84 27.30
C GLY A 111 -11.49 5.39 25.97
N LEU A 112 -12.80 5.38 25.78
CA LEU A 112 -13.42 5.71 24.50
C LEU A 112 -13.02 7.12 23.99
N TYR A 113 -12.86 8.09 24.90
CA TYR A 113 -12.47 9.44 24.50
C TYR A 113 -11.04 9.47 23.94
N SER A 114 -10.08 8.90 24.65
CA SER A 114 -8.67 8.82 24.22
C SER A 114 -8.53 8.02 22.93
N MET A 115 -9.27 6.91 22.81
CA MET A 115 -9.24 6.08 21.62
C MET A 115 -9.80 6.81 20.38
N ARG A 116 -10.85 7.64 20.53
CA ARG A 116 -11.32 8.55 19.45
C ARG A 116 -10.28 9.56 19.00
N LYS A 117 -9.49 10.11 19.94
CA LYS A 117 -8.41 11.05 19.61
C LYS A 117 -7.30 10.34 18.83
N LEU A 118 -6.88 9.17 19.29
CA LEU A 118 -5.90 8.35 18.60
C LEU A 118 -6.39 7.94 17.20
N ALA A 119 -7.64 7.49 17.07
CA ALA A 119 -8.28 7.18 15.80
C ALA A 119 -8.28 8.39 14.85
N THR A 120 -8.55 9.60 15.36
CA THR A 120 -8.48 10.84 14.56
C THR A 120 -7.08 11.10 14.02
N VAL A 121 -6.04 10.87 14.83
CA VAL A 121 -4.63 11.04 14.41
C VAL A 121 -4.25 10.05 13.32
N VAL A 122 -4.70 8.80 13.42
CA VAL A 122 -4.33 7.75 12.47
C VAL A 122 -5.29 7.62 11.29
N GLY A 123 -6.46 8.26 11.32
CA GLY A 123 -7.47 8.22 10.26
C GLY A 123 -6.88 8.47 8.86
N PRO A 124 -6.04 9.51 8.65
CA PRO A 124 -5.37 9.73 7.37
C PRO A 124 -4.47 8.57 6.92
N ARG A 125 -3.89 7.79 7.86
CA ARG A 125 -3.10 6.59 7.53
C ARG A 125 -4.00 5.44 7.03
N CYS A 126 -5.27 5.42 7.44
CA CYS A 126 -6.28 4.49 6.93
C CYS A 126 -6.89 4.96 5.59
N GLU A 127 -6.93 6.27 5.35
CA GLU A 127 -7.32 6.83 4.06
C GLU A 127 -6.21 6.69 2.99
N GLN A 128 -4.93 6.67 3.41
CA GLN A 128 -3.79 6.43 2.50
C GLN A 128 -3.69 4.99 1.98
N GLN A 129 -4.54 4.08 2.45
CA GLN A 129 -4.71 2.75 1.86
C GLN A 129 -5.89 2.71 0.86
N THR A 130 -6.15 3.79 0.12
CA THR A 130 -7.28 3.84 -0.83
C THR A 130 -7.00 3.19 -2.18
N ASP A 131 -5.73 2.95 -2.53
CA ASP A 131 -5.37 2.17 -3.71
C ASP A 131 -4.04 1.43 -3.50
N LEU A 132 -4.13 0.22 -2.96
CA LEU A 132 -2.99 -0.68 -2.75
C LEU A 132 -2.15 -0.88 -4.02
N TYR A 133 -2.73 -0.68 -5.20
CA TYR A 133 -2.12 -0.92 -6.50
C TYR A 133 -1.84 0.38 -7.29
N ALA A 134 -1.79 1.54 -6.63
CA ALA A 134 -1.50 2.82 -7.29
C ALA A 134 -0.18 2.75 -8.10
N ASP A 135 0.90 2.25 -7.49
CA ASP A 135 2.20 2.08 -8.15
C ASP A 135 2.16 1.06 -9.31
N ALA A 136 1.23 0.09 -9.26
CA ALA A 136 1.03 -0.83 -10.37
C ALA A 136 0.43 -0.13 -11.61
N ARG A 137 -0.22 1.02 -11.45
CA ARG A 137 -0.73 1.83 -12.58
C ARG A 137 0.31 2.80 -13.14
N ASP A 138 1.38 3.11 -12.40
CA ASP A 138 2.52 3.84 -12.95
C ASP A 138 3.34 2.92 -13.85
N VAL A 139 3.07 2.97 -15.15
CA VAL A 139 3.67 2.10 -16.17
C VAL A 139 5.20 2.25 -16.34
N THR A 140 5.82 3.22 -15.65
CA THR A 140 7.26 3.48 -15.69
C THR A 140 8.03 2.77 -14.56
N LEU A 141 7.36 2.43 -13.46
CA LEU A 141 8.00 1.77 -12.32
C LEU A 141 8.26 0.29 -12.63
N ALA A 142 9.54 -0.11 -12.69
CA ALA A 142 9.92 -1.49 -12.94
C ALA A 142 9.74 -2.41 -11.70
N ILE A 143 9.78 -1.82 -10.50
CA ILE A 143 9.67 -2.52 -9.22
C ILE A 143 8.68 -1.75 -8.35
N ILE A 144 7.73 -2.46 -7.75
CA ILE A 144 6.82 -1.91 -6.73
C ILE A 144 6.89 -2.75 -5.46
N LYS A 145 6.43 -2.19 -4.34
CA LYS A 145 6.34 -2.88 -3.05
C LYS A 145 5.00 -2.62 -2.39
N PHE A 146 4.51 -3.62 -1.68
CA PHE A 146 3.35 -3.49 -0.81
C PHE A 146 3.79 -3.23 0.63
N PRO A 147 2.97 -2.55 1.45
CA PRO A 147 3.20 -2.48 2.88
C PRO A 147 3.37 -3.88 3.49
N ALA A 148 4.24 -4.00 4.49
CA ALA A 148 4.43 -5.27 5.20
C ALA A 148 3.10 -5.73 5.83
N GLY A 149 2.85 -7.04 5.82
CA GLY A 149 1.60 -7.61 6.35
C GLY A 149 0.38 -7.46 5.44
N THR A 150 0.51 -6.87 4.24
CA THR A 150 -0.58 -6.80 3.27
C THR A 150 -1.07 -8.20 2.90
N THR A 151 -2.36 -8.45 3.12
CA THR A 151 -3.03 -9.69 2.68
C THR A 151 -3.37 -9.62 1.20
N ALA A 152 -3.09 -10.70 0.46
CA ALA A 152 -3.46 -10.80 -0.93
C ALA A 152 -4.98 -10.90 -1.13
N PRO A 153 -5.50 -10.46 -2.30
CA PRO A 153 -6.89 -10.73 -2.64
C PRO A 153 -7.13 -12.25 -2.71
N THR A 154 -8.35 -12.67 -2.37
CA THR A 154 -8.76 -14.09 -2.40
C THR A 154 -9.08 -14.58 -3.80
N SER A 155 -9.33 -13.68 -4.75
CA SER A 155 -9.60 -13.99 -6.15
C SER A 155 -8.84 -13.07 -7.09
N TYR A 156 -8.52 -13.58 -8.28
CA TYR A 156 -7.87 -12.82 -9.33
C TYR A 156 -8.90 -12.04 -10.14
N GLN A 157 -8.66 -10.75 -10.32
CA GLN A 157 -9.43 -9.89 -11.20
C GLN A 157 -8.72 -9.78 -12.54
N TYR A 158 -9.38 -10.28 -13.58
CA TYR A 158 -8.88 -10.19 -14.95
C TYR A 158 -8.98 -8.74 -15.47
N PRO A 159 -8.01 -8.29 -16.29
CA PRO A 159 -8.14 -7.02 -17.00
C PRO A 159 -9.36 -7.00 -17.90
N ALA A 160 -9.88 -5.81 -18.21
CA ALA A 160 -10.95 -5.66 -19.18
C ALA A 160 -10.55 -6.19 -20.56
N ASP A 161 -11.49 -6.81 -21.27
CA ASP A 161 -11.28 -7.27 -22.64
C ASP A 161 -11.15 -6.07 -23.59
N THR A 162 -10.01 -5.98 -24.27
CA THR A 162 -9.71 -4.95 -25.29
C THR A 162 -9.17 -5.61 -26.56
N GLU A 163 -8.51 -4.83 -27.44
CA GLU A 163 -7.72 -5.39 -28.55
C GLU A 163 -6.65 -6.38 -28.06
N PHE A 164 -6.09 -6.13 -26.88
CA PHE A 164 -5.13 -6.98 -26.21
C PHE A 164 -5.79 -7.66 -25.01
N ASN A 165 -5.51 -8.95 -24.82
CA ASN A 165 -6.07 -9.74 -23.73
C ASN A 165 -4.97 -10.37 -22.88
N LEU A 166 -5.18 -10.42 -21.56
CA LEU A 166 -4.31 -11.09 -20.62
C LEU A 166 -5.06 -12.28 -20.00
N GLY A 167 -4.75 -13.48 -20.47
CA GLY A 167 -5.39 -14.70 -20.02
C GLY A 167 -4.64 -15.40 -18.88
N GLY A 168 -5.42 -16.15 -18.10
CA GLY A 168 -4.94 -17.09 -17.09
C GLY A 168 -4.13 -16.49 -15.94
N THR A 169 -3.69 -17.38 -15.06
CA THR A 169 -2.73 -17.13 -13.98
C THR A 169 -1.76 -18.31 -13.98
N GLU A 170 -0.46 -18.09 -14.05
CA GLU A 170 0.55 -19.16 -14.00
C GLU A 170 1.65 -18.79 -13.00
N PHE A 171 1.76 -19.57 -11.92
CA PHE A 171 2.84 -19.43 -10.95
C PHE A 171 3.93 -20.45 -11.19
N TRP A 172 5.17 -19.97 -11.05
CA TRP A 172 6.37 -20.79 -11.00
C TRP A 172 7.07 -20.57 -9.67
N GLN A 173 6.79 -21.46 -8.73
CA GLN A 173 7.27 -21.40 -7.36
C GLN A 173 8.74 -21.84 -7.26
N LYS A 174 9.65 -20.88 -7.04
CA LYS A 174 11.10 -21.10 -7.14
C LYS A 174 11.72 -21.64 -5.86
N TRP A 175 11.09 -22.66 -5.28
CA TRP A 175 11.59 -23.34 -4.09
C TRP A 175 11.43 -24.85 -4.16
N THR A 176 12.21 -25.58 -3.35
CA THR A 176 12.06 -27.04 -3.21
C THR A 176 10.63 -27.39 -2.78
N GLY A 177 9.96 -28.24 -3.56
CA GLY A 177 8.56 -28.62 -3.32
C GLY A 177 7.51 -27.62 -3.83
N GLY A 178 7.94 -26.51 -4.45
CA GLY A 178 7.04 -25.57 -5.11
C GLY A 178 6.42 -26.12 -6.39
N HIS A 179 5.18 -25.72 -6.68
CA HIS A 179 4.45 -26.09 -7.90
C HIS A 179 4.96 -25.30 -9.12
N ASN A 180 5.26 -26.01 -10.21
CA ASN A 180 5.91 -25.45 -11.40
C ASN A 180 5.48 -26.17 -12.69
N PRO A 181 4.55 -25.62 -13.49
CA PRO A 181 3.66 -24.50 -13.18
C PRO A 181 2.45 -24.93 -12.32
N THR A 182 1.81 -23.96 -11.67
CA THR A 182 0.39 -24.06 -11.29
C THR A 182 -0.42 -22.97 -11.97
N TYR A 183 -1.67 -23.31 -12.31
CA TYR A 183 -2.60 -22.40 -12.98
C TYR A 183 -3.67 -21.83 -12.05
N SER A 184 -3.62 -22.16 -10.76
CA SER A 184 -4.58 -21.68 -9.76
C SER A 184 -4.04 -20.43 -9.08
N PHE A 185 -4.84 -19.37 -9.06
CA PHE A 185 -4.47 -18.14 -8.35
C PHE A 185 -4.22 -18.39 -6.86
N GLU A 186 -5.06 -19.22 -6.23
CA GLU A 186 -5.03 -19.54 -4.80
C GLU A 186 -3.77 -20.30 -4.38
N GLU A 187 -3.08 -20.97 -5.32
CA GLU A 187 -1.84 -21.67 -5.02
C GLU A 187 -0.62 -20.74 -4.93
N GLY A 188 -0.73 -19.48 -5.35
CA GLY A 188 0.31 -18.48 -5.13
C GLY A 188 0.48 -18.14 -3.64
N THR A 189 1.69 -17.71 -3.25
CA THR A 189 1.90 -17.07 -1.94
C THR A 189 1.17 -15.73 -1.87
N ASP A 190 1.02 -15.13 -0.67
CA ASP A 190 0.43 -13.79 -0.59
C ASP A 190 1.21 -12.77 -1.43
N ALA A 191 2.54 -12.76 -1.32
CA ALA A 191 3.39 -11.92 -2.15
C ALA A 191 3.21 -12.20 -3.65
N GLY A 192 3.17 -13.48 -4.04
CA GLY A 192 2.94 -13.91 -5.42
C GLY A 192 1.59 -13.44 -5.96
N ARG A 193 0.51 -13.61 -5.18
CA ARG A 193 -0.85 -13.19 -5.56
C ARG A 193 -0.97 -11.67 -5.67
N LEU A 194 -0.37 -10.92 -4.75
CA LEU A 194 -0.27 -9.46 -4.84
C LEU A 194 0.44 -9.03 -6.13
N CYS A 195 1.61 -9.62 -6.43
CA CYS A 195 2.34 -9.33 -7.66
C CYS A 195 1.58 -9.73 -8.93
N MET A 196 0.89 -10.87 -8.91
CA MET A 196 0.07 -11.34 -10.03
C MET A 196 -1.10 -10.40 -10.31
N GLN A 197 -1.79 -9.90 -9.27
CA GLN A 197 -2.85 -8.90 -9.42
C GLN A 197 -2.29 -7.55 -9.89
N ALA A 198 -1.15 -7.11 -9.34
CA ALA A 198 -0.47 -5.90 -9.80
C ALA A 198 -0.04 -5.97 -11.26
N SER A 199 0.44 -7.15 -11.69
CA SER A 199 0.80 -7.44 -13.07
C SER A 199 -0.39 -7.28 -14.02
N ALA A 200 -1.59 -7.69 -13.61
CA ALA A 200 -2.83 -7.52 -14.36
C ALA A 200 -3.25 -6.05 -14.47
N ILE A 201 -3.19 -5.31 -13.36
CA ILE A 201 -3.49 -3.88 -13.31
C ILE A 201 -2.48 -3.10 -14.18
N ARG A 202 -1.20 -3.46 -14.13
CA ARG A 202 -0.16 -2.89 -14.97
C ARG A 202 -0.41 -3.14 -16.45
N PHE A 203 -0.84 -4.35 -16.80
CA PHE A 203 -1.23 -4.67 -18.17
C PHE A 203 -2.35 -3.75 -18.64
N GLU A 204 -3.44 -3.63 -17.87
CA GLU A 204 -4.57 -2.77 -18.21
C GLU A 204 -4.15 -1.30 -18.39
N ALA A 205 -3.32 -0.78 -17.48
CA ALA A 205 -2.79 0.58 -17.56
C ALA A 205 -1.94 0.81 -18.83
N ILE A 206 -1.14 -0.18 -19.24
CA ILE A 206 -0.35 -0.10 -20.48
C ILE A 206 -1.26 -0.20 -21.71
N MET A 207 -2.27 -1.08 -21.70
CA MET A 207 -3.15 -1.29 -22.86
C MET A 207 -4.22 -0.20 -23.02
N ALA A 208 -4.43 0.66 -22.02
CA ALA A 208 -5.22 1.88 -22.17
C ALA A 208 -4.59 2.88 -23.18
N ASP A 209 -3.25 2.86 -23.33
CA ASP A 209 -2.50 3.61 -24.35
C ASP A 209 -1.30 2.76 -24.82
N PRO A 210 -1.55 1.75 -25.68
CA PRO A 210 -0.55 0.75 -26.03
C PRO A 210 0.59 1.34 -26.87
N PRO A 211 1.83 0.84 -26.74
CA PRO A 211 2.93 1.26 -27.61
C PRO A 211 2.60 1.08 -29.10
N ALA A 212 2.95 2.05 -29.93
CA ALA A 212 2.65 2.02 -31.38
C ALA A 212 3.22 0.76 -32.06
N GLU A 213 4.39 0.31 -31.63
CA GLU A 213 5.05 -0.90 -32.14
C GLU A 213 4.28 -2.18 -31.76
N LEU A 214 3.56 -2.18 -30.63
CA LEU A 214 2.71 -3.31 -30.25
C LEU A 214 1.48 -3.39 -31.16
N VAL A 215 0.89 -2.23 -31.48
CA VAL A 215 -0.20 -2.13 -32.46
C VAL A 215 0.28 -2.54 -33.86
N GLU A 216 1.47 -2.10 -34.28
CA GLU A 216 2.08 -2.53 -35.55
C GLU A 216 2.31 -4.06 -35.57
N LEU A 217 2.79 -4.62 -34.46
CA LEU A 217 3.00 -6.07 -34.32
C LEU A 217 1.70 -6.84 -34.50
N ASN A 218 0.62 -6.42 -33.85
CA ASN A 218 -0.69 -7.06 -33.97
C ASN A 218 -1.22 -6.99 -35.41
N ALA A 219 -1.04 -5.86 -36.08
CA ALA A 219 -1.51 -5.66 -37.46
C ALA A 219 -0.69 -6.40 -38.52
N ASN A 220 0.62 -6.60 -38.31
CA ASN A 220 1.57 -7.04 -39.34
C ASN A 220 2.30 -8.36 -39.02
N SER A 221 1.79 -9.12 -38.07
CA SER A 221 2.31 -10.47 -37.75
C SER A 221 1.15 -11.47 -37.62
N ASN A 222 1.47 -12.72 -37.27
CA ASN A 222 0.45 -13.72 -36.96
C ASN A 222 0.04 -13.75 -35.48
N TRP A 223 0.53 -12.80 -34.69
CA TRP A 223 0.15 -12.67 -33.28
C TRP A 223 -1.17 -11.91 -33.14
N GLY A 224 -2.15 -12.51 -32.47
CA GLY A 224 -3.50 -11.95 -32.31
C GLY A 224 -3.72 -11.19 -30.99
N GLY A 225 -2.70 -10.51 -30.46
CA GLY A 225 -2.85 -9.67 -29.27
C GLY A 225 -2.97 -10.41 -27.92
N SER A 226 -2.79 -11.73 -27.89
CA SER A 226 -2.97 -12.53 -26.68
C SER A 226 -1.71 -12.65 -25.83
N PHE A 227 -1.88 -12.39 -24.53
CA PHE A 227 -0.89 -12.58 -23.48
C PHE A 227 -1.34 -13.62 -22.45
N PHE A 228 -0.38 -14.14 -21.68
CA PHE A 228 -0.64 -15.01 -20.54
C PHE A 228 0.07 -14.50 -19.29
N ASN A 229 -0.65 -14.29 -18.19
CA ASN A 229 -0.06 -13.76 -16.96
C ASN A 229 0.76 -14.84 -16.25
N TRP A 230 2.05 -14.58 -16.10
CA TRP A 230 3.04 -15.48 -15.50
C TRP A 230 3.72 -14.75 -14.35
N ASN A 231 3.87 -15.41 -13.20
CA ASN A 231 4.69 -14.93 -12.10
C ASN A 231 5.75 -15.96 -11.71
N ASP A 232 7.04 -15.61 -11.86
CA ASP A 232 8.12 -16.35 -11.23
C ASP A 232 8.17 -15.92 -9.74
N ASP A 233 7.68 -16.78 -8.86
CA ASP A 233 7.55 -16.46 -7.43
C ASP A 233 8.82 -16.91 -6.69
N TYR A 234 9.63 -15.95 -6.24
CA TYR A 234 10.81 -16.18 -5.41
C TYR A 234 10.60 -15.83 -3.94
N SER A 235 9.38 -15.50 -3.51
CA SER A 235 9.09 -15.09 -2.12
C SER A 235 9.55 -16.10 -1.06
N LYS A 236 9.59 -17.39 -1.42
CA LYS A 236 10.08 -18.50 -0.57
C LYS A 236 11.31 -19.18 -1.16
N ALA A 237 11.98 -18.57 -2.12
CA ALA A 237 13.02 -19.23 -2.89
C ALA A 237 14.22 -19.67 -2.04
N ASP A 238 14.55 -20.95 -2.12
CA ASP A 238 15.85 -21.52 -1.70
C ASP A 238 16.87 -21.55 -2.85
N PHE A 239 16.45 -21.25 -4.08
CA PHE A 239 17.32 -21.05 -5.24
C PHE A 239 16.93 -19.84 -6.11
N GLY A 240 17.94 -19.14 -6.63
CA GLY A 240 17.73 -17.97 -7.49
C GLY A 240 17.19 -16.75 -6.76
N ASP A 241 16.87 -15.72 -7.54
CA ASP A 241 16.24 -14.49 -7.09
C ASP A 241 15.49 -13.80 -8.24
N ALA A 242 14.60 -12.88 -7.90
CA ALA A 242 14.00 -12.00 -8.89
C ALA A 242 15.07 -11.10 -9.52
N SER A 243 15.13 -11.10 -10.83
CA SER A 243 16.11 -10.36 -11.65
C SER A 243 15.48 -9.29 -12.53
N GLY A 244 14.16 -9.33 -12.70
CA GLY A 244 13.42 -8.40 -13.57
C GLY A 244 12.28 -9.07 -14.32
N ALA A 245 11.29 -8.25 -14.68
CA ALA A 245 10.20 -8.66 -15.55
C ALA A 245 10.70 -8.97 -16.96
N ARG A 246 9.94 -9.76 -17.71
CA ARG A 246 10.29 -10.09 -19.10
C ARG A 246 9.05 -10.40 -19.93
N LEU A 247 9.18 -10.26 -21.24
CA LEU A 247 8.19 -10.75 -22.20
C LEU A 247 8.83 -11.80 -23.10
N TRP A 248 8.04 -12.81 -23.46
CA TRP A 248 8.51 -13.88 -24.34
C TRP A 248 7.40 -14.45 -25.21
N ALA A 249 7.58 -14.44 -26.52
CA ALA A 249 6.65 -15.06 -27.44
C ALA A 249 6.86 -16.57 -27.53
N TRP A 250 5.83 -17.32 -27.11
CA TRP A 250 5.80 -18.78 -27.14
C TRP A 250 5.27 -19.32 -28.48
N ARG A 251 5.46 -20.62 -28.72
CA ARG A 251 5.22 -21.33 -30.00
C ARG A 251 3.77 -21.34 -30.52
N THR A 252 2.83 -20.70 -29.83
CA THR A 252 1.39 -20.76 -30.13
C THR A 252 0.78 -19.38 -30.44
N GLY A 253 1.60 -18.37 -30.76
CA GLY A 253 1.10 -17.00 -30.90
C GLY A 253 0.62 -16.41 -29.57
N LEU A 254 1.16 -16.90 -28.46
CA LEU A 254 0.89 -16.41 -27.10
C LEU A 254 2.15 -15.74 -26.56
N MET A 255 2.01 -14.53 -26.02
CA MET A 255 3.13 -13.84 -25.38
C MET A 255 3.04 -14.01 -23.86
N LYS A 256 4.08 -14.55 -23.24
CA LYS A 256 4.16 -14.64 -21.78
C LYS A 256 4.46 -13.26 -21.21
N TRP A 257 3.58 -12.80 -20.34
CA TRP A 257 3.70 -11.56 -19.57
C TRP A 257 4.27 -11.93 -18.20
N ILE A 258 5.58 -11.85 -18.06
CA ILE A 258 6.29 -12.45 -16.93
C ILE A 258 6.67 -11.37 -15.92
N SER A 259 5.98 -11.39 -14.78
CA SER A 259 6.36 -10.69 -13.55
C SER A 259 7.24 -11.59 -12.68
N GLN A 260 7.97 -11.01 -11.73
CA GLN A 260 8.70 -11.78 -10.72
C GLN A 260 8.43 -11.22 -9.32
N THR A 261 8.23 -12.12 -8.36
CA THR A 261 8.05 -11.77 -6.95
C THR A 261 9.36 -12.02 -6.22
N GLY A 262 9.94 -10.99 -5.61
CA GLY A 262 11.19 -11.08 -4.85
C GLY A 262 11.00 -11.69 -3.45
N LYS A 263 12.12 -12.08 -2.83
CA LYS A 263 12.15 -12.59 -1.45
C LYS A 263 11.66 -11.57 -0.42
N ASP A 264 11.82 -10.29 -0.72
CA ASP A 264 11.36 -9.17 0.09
C ASP A 264 9.92 -8.73 -0.24
N GLY A 265 9.20 -9.51 -1.06
CA GLY A 265 7.86 -9.20 -1.52
C GLY A 265 7.77 -8.12 -2.61
N ALA A 266 8.90 -7.65 -3.15
CA ALA A 266 8.88 -6.72 -4.27
C ALA A 266 8.33 -7.38 -5.54
N CYS A 267 7.60 -6.61 -6.35
CA CYS A 267 7.09 -7.07 -7.63
C CYS A 267 7.86 -6.41 -8.77
N HIS A 268 8.57 -7.22 -9.55
CA HIS A 268 9.13 -6.80 -10.83
C HIS A 268 8.06 -6.91 -11.89
N LEU A 269 7.58 -5.77 -12.39
CA LEU A 269 6.47 -5.70 -13.34
C LEU A 269 6.95 -5.22 -14.71
N PRO A 270 6.33 -5.69 -15.81
CA PRO A 270 6.61 -5.12 -17.11
C PRO A 270 6.30 -3.62 -17.18
N THR A 271 7.24 -2.85 -17.72
CA THR A 271 7.04 -1.41 -17.99
C THR A 271 6.56 -1.19 -19.41
N LYS A 272 6.00 0.00 -19.69
CA LYS A 272 5.63 0.38 -21.07
C LYS A 272 6.83 0.30 -22.02
N GLU A 273 8.01 0.71 -21.55
CA GLU A 273 9.26 0.62 -22.31
C GLU A 273 9.63 -0.85 -22.61
N LEU A 274 9.51 -1.75 -21.62
CA LEU A 274 9.79 -3.17 -21.84
C LEU A 274 8.85 -3.77 -22.89
N VAL A 275 7.56 -3.42 -22.86
CA VAL A 275 6.57 -3.86 -23.85
C VAL A 275 6.92 -3.33 -25.24
N GLN A 276 7.33 -2.06 -25.34
CA GLN A 276 7.80 -1.48 -26.60
C GLN A 276 9.02 -2.23 -27.15
N ARG A 277 10.04 -2.49 -26.32
CA ARG A 277 11.23 -3.25 -26.73
C ARG A 277 10.87 -4.67 -27.18
N ALA A 278 9.96 -5.33 -26.47
CA ALA A 278 9.46 -6.64 -26.85
C ALA A 278 8.79 -6.60 -28.22
N ALA A 279 7.91 -5.63 -28.46
CA ALA A 279 7.23 -5.48 -29.74
C ALA A 279 8.20 -5.27 -30.91
N VAL A 280 9.21 -4.40 -30.73
CA VAL A 280 10.28 -4.19 -31.74
C VAL A 280 11.04 -5.48 -32.04
N ALA A 281 11.42 -6.25 -31.01
CA ALA A 281 12.12 -7.52 -31.19
C ALA A 281 11.24 -8.55 -31.93
N CYS A 282 9.95 -8.59 -31.63
CA CYS A 282 8.99 -9.48 -32.28
C CYS A 282 8.70 -9.07 -33.72
N LEU A 283 8.59 -7.78 -34.04
CA LEU A 283 8.48 -7.28 -35.41
C LEU A 283 9.70 -7.67 -36.26
N SER A 284 10.91 -7.56 -35.69
CA SER A 284 12.13 -8.00 -36.36
C SER A 284 12.08 -9.50 -36.68
N THR A 285 11.58 -10.31 -35.74
CA THR A 285 11.44 -11.76 -35.91
C THR A 285 10.39 -12.10 -36.97
N ALA A 286 9.22 -11.44 -36.93
CA ALA A 286 8.14 -11.63 -37.88
C ALA A 286 8.57 -11.34 -39.33
N ARG A 287 9.36 -10.27 -39.55
CA ARG A 287 9.89 -9.90 -40.87
C ARG A 287 10.80 -10.98 -41.46
N SER A 288 11.52 -11.74 -40.63
CA SER A 288 12.40 -12.84 -41.08
C SER A 288 11.69 -14.20 -41.14
N SER A 289 10.50 -14.33 -40.57
CA SER A 289 9.86 -15.63 -40.30
C SER A 289 8.41 -15.69 -40.79
N ALA A 290 8.11 -15.07 -41.93
CA ALA A 290 6.76 -15.09 -42.55
C ALA A 290 5.62 -14.69 -41.59
N GLY A 291 5.89 -13.72 -40.71
CA GLY A 291 4.93 -13.23 -39.72
C GLY A 291 5.00 -13.94 -38.35
N GLU A 292 5.78 -15.02 -38.20
CA GLU A 292 5.93 -15.71 -36.91
C GLU A 292 6.79 -14.94 -35.92
N ILE A 293 6.30 -14.83 -34.68
CA ILE A 293 7.01 -14.12 -33.60
C ILE A 293 7.74 -15.05 -32.63
N GLN A 294 7.73 -16.36 -32.87
CA GLN A 294 8.19 -17.35 -31.89
C GLN A 294 9.66 -17.11 -31.46
N GLY A 295 9.90 -17.09 -30.15
CA GLY A 295 11.24 -16.92 -29.59
C GLY A 295 11.71 -15.48 -29.40
N CYS A 296 10.99 -14.47 -29.92
CA CYS A 296 11.30 -13.08 -29.57
C CYS A 296 11.08 -12.86 -28.07
N SER A 297 11.94 -12.05 -27.45
CA SER A 297 11.84 -11.74 -26.02
C SER A 297 12.49 -10.40 -25.70
N ALA A 298 12.11 -9.83 -24.56
CA ALA A 298 12.77 -8.68 -23.96
C ALA A 298 12.85 -8.87 -22.43
N ARG A 299 13.87 -8.26 -21.82
CA ARG A 299 14.10 -8.20 -20.37
C ARG A 299 14.42 -6.77 -19.98
#